data_AF-F2T0F6-F1
#
_entry.id   AF-F2T0F6-F1
#
_cell.length_a   1.000
_cell.length_b   1.000
_cell.length_c   1.000
_cell.angle_alpha   90.00
_cell.angle_beta   90.00
_cell.angle_gamma   90.00
#
_symmetry.space_group_name_H-M   'P 1'
#
loop_
_entity.id
_entity.type
_entity.pdbx_description
1 polymer ?
#
loop_
_entity_poly.entity_id
_entity_poly.type
_entity_poly.pdbx_seq_one_letter_code
_entity_poly.pdbx_strand_id
1 'polypeptide(L)'
;MSKSLEDSEHLEVSPACHPLAVGNPGDARPSPEQISTVVSILIEAGICCCFVEEYALIYFGASRLPNDRVLCIPDEHHEHAVRLFKSHSDILEPCGPLPLRAPGSLNHKYPRFKAIGRTDFWLLLPASYCHIVCIPENLEWSKGMEIERTVLQLNGVHFSCLSAYANDK
;
A
#
# COMPACT_ATOMS: atom_id res chain seq x y z
N MET A 1 7.74 49.93 17.81
CA MET A 1 6.40 49.59 17.28
C MET A 1 6.63 48.69 16.07
N SER A 2 6.72 47.39 16.36
CA SER A 2 5.81 46.33 15.90
C SER A 2 6.33 45.65 14.63
N LYS A 3 7.32 44.76 14.83
CA LYS A 3 7.54 43.61 13.95
C LYS A 3 6.44 42.60 14.29
N SER A 4 5.54 42.33 13.35
CA SER A 4 4.57 41.25 13.46
C SER A 4 5.32 39.92 13.37
N LEU A 5 5.32 39.18 14.48
CA LEU A 5 5.61 37.75 14.50
C LEU A 5 4.43 37.05 13.82
N GLU A 6 4.62 36.60 12.59
CA GLU A 6 3.95 35.41 12.09
C GLU A 6 4.99 34.29 12.12
N ASP A 7 5.33 33.86 13.34
CA ASP A 7 5.93 32.55 13.58
C ASP A 7 4.89 31.52 13.17
N SER A 8 4.96 31.08 11.91
CA SER A 8 4.33 29.85 11.49
C SER A 8 5.06 28.73 12.21
N GLU A 9 4.58 28.37 13.40
CA GLU A 9 5.01 27.19 14.13
C GLU A 9 4.93 25.98 13.20
N HIS A 10 6.07 25.62 12.63
CA HIS A 10 6.25 24.38 11.91
C HIS A 10 6.26 23.29 12.97
N LEU A 11 5.08 22.96 13.51
CA LEU A 11 4.87 21.83 14.40
C LEU A 11 5.52 20.63 13.71
N GLU A 12 6.65 20.18 14.26
CA GLU A 12 7.37 19.01 13.77
C GLU A 12 6.49 17.79 14.04
N VAL A 13 5.55 17.54 13.13
CA VAL A 13 4.74 16.34 13.16
C VAL A 13 5.68 15.18 12.85
N SER A 14 5.85 14.29 13.82
CA SER A 14 6.55 13.02 13.61
C SER A 14 6.10 12.40 12.28
N PRO A 15 7.00 11.92 11.42
CA PRO A 15 6.62 11.27 10.16
C PRO A 15 5.60 10.14 10.34
N ALA A 16 5.61 9.48 11.51
CA ALA A 16 4.65 8.44 11.86
C ALA A 16 3.22 8.95 12.16
N CYS A 17 3.06 10.23 12.46
CA CYS A 17 1.77 10.89 12.70
C CYS A 17 1.36 11.79 11.53
N HIS A 18 2.15 11.84 10.46
CA HIS A 18 1.88 12.69 9.31
C HIS A 18 0.59 12.24 8.61
N PRO A 19 -0.26 13.15 8.07
CA PRO A 19 -1.51 12.77 7.41
C PRO A 19 -1.35 11.79 6.25
N LEU A 20 -0.24 11.89 5.51
CA LEU A 20 0.15 10.91 4.48
C LEU A 20 0.59 9.54 5.03
N ALA A 21 0.62 9.32 6.33
CA ALA A 21 0.90 8.02 6.96
C ALA A 21 -0.33 7.48 7.72
N VAL A 22 -1.09 8.36 8.38
CA VAL A 22 -2.19 7.96 9.27
C VAL A 22 -3.60 8.25 8.76
N GLY A 23 -3.73 9.06 7.70
CA GLY A 23 -5.00 9.61 7.26
C GLY A 23 -5.24 11.03 7.77
N ASN A 24 -6.29 11.67 7.25
CA ASN A 24 -6.75 12.98 7.68
C ASN A 24 -7.64 12.85 8.94
N PRO A 25 -7.80 13.92 9.72
CA PRO A 25 -8.81 13.95 10.78
C PRO A 25 -10.20 13.60 10.23
N GLY A 26 -10.87 12.63 10.85
CA GLY A 26 -12.20 12.16 10.45
C GLY A 26 -12.21 10.97 9.48
N ASP A 27 -11.06 10.57 8.93
CA ASP A 27 -10.97 9.37 8.11
C ASP A 27 -11.27 8.10 8.94
N ALA A 28 -12.01 7.17 8.34
CA ALA A 28 -12.36 5.90 8.95
C ALA A 28 -11.42 4.77 8.52
N ARG A 29 -11.28 3.73 9.36
CA ARG A 29 -10.62 2.50 8.91
C ARG A 29 -11.47 1.84 7.82
N PRO A 30 -10.84 1.29 6.77
CA PRO A 30 -11.58 0.61 5.72
C PRO A 30 -12.21 -0.69 6.24
N SER A 31 -13.44 -0.95 5.81
CA SER A 31 -14.06 -2.27 5.90
C SER A 31 -13.44 -3.24 4.88
N PRO A 32 -13.56 -4.56 5.11
CA PRO A 32 -13.18 -5.56 4.11
C PRO A 32 -13.77 -5.34 2.73
N GLU A 33 -15.05 -5.00 2.64
CA GLU A 33 -15.77 -4.76 1.39
C GLU A 33 -15.14 -3.60 0.62
N GLN A 34 -14.81 -2.52 1.34
CA GLN A 34 -14.15 -1.34 0.79
C GLN A 34 -12.72 -1.62 0.28
N ILE A 35 -12.01 -2.57 0.88
CA ILE A 35 -10.71 -3.04 0.38
C ILE A 35 -10.93 -3.84 -0.91
N SER A 36 -11.87 -4.77 -0.89
CA SER A 36 -12.24 -5.59 -2.04
C SER A 36 -12.72 -4.76 -3.22
N THR A 37 -13.45 -3.66 -3.00
CA THR A 37 -13.86 -2.72 -4.06
C THR A 37 -12.66 -2.14 -4.80
N VAL A 38 -11.62 -1.70 -4.07
CA VAL A 38 -10.43 -1.11 -4.71
C VAL A 38 -9.66 -2.15 -5.52
N VAL A 39 -9.51 -3.37 -4.99
CA VAL A 39 -8.87 -4.47 -5.71
C VAL A 39 -9.68 -4.88 -6.94
N SER A 40 -11.02 -4.84 -6.85
CA SER A 40 -11.91 -5.22 -7.95
C SER A 40 -11.75 -4.34 -9.19
N ILE A 41 -11.34 -3.06 -9.02
CA ILE A 41 -10.99 -2.17 -10.15
C ILE A 41 -9.95 -2.82 -11.09
N LEU A 42 -8.96 -3.51 -10.52
CA LEU A 42 -7.91 -4.18 -11.30
C LEU A 42 -8.39 -5.53 -11.84
N ILE A 43 -9.06 -6.32 -11.01
CA ILE A 43 -9.57 -7.65 -11.39
C ILE A 43 -10.57 -7.56 -12.56
N GLU A 44 -11.51 -6.63 -12.50
CA GLU A 44 -12.52 -6.43 -13.54
C GLU A 44 -11.90 -5.94 -14.86
N ALA A 45 -10.75 -5.26 -14.79
CA ALA A 45 -9.95 -4.89 -15.95
C ALA A 45 -9.04 -6.03 -16.47
N GLY A 46 -9.12 -7.23 -15.88
CA GLY A 46 -8.28 -8.37 -16.23
C GLY A 46 -6.83 -8.25 -15.77
N ILE A 47 -6.53 -7.34 -14.84
CA ILE A 47 -5.18 -7.12 -14.32
C ILE A 47 -4.97 -7.99 -13.08
N CYS A 48 -4.02 -8.91 -13.21
CA CYS A 48 -3.48 -9.68 -12.08
C CYS A 48 -2.79 -8.74 -11.08
N CYS A 49 -3.00 -8.96 -9.78
CA CYS A 49 -2.27 -8.24 -8.73
C CYS A 49 -2.20 -9.04 -7.43
N CYS A 50 -1.19 -8.79 -6.60
CA CYS A 50 -1.07 -9.39 -5.27
C CYS A 50 -0.57 -8.42 -4.20
N PHE A 51 -0.94 -8.65 -2.95
CA PHE A 51 -0.41 -7.87 -1.84
C PHE A 51 1.03 -8.28 -1.54
N VAL A 52 1.88 -7.29 -1.27
CA VAL A 52 3.31 -7.48 -0.97
C VAL A 52 3.73 -6.66 0.25
N GLU A 53 5.02 -6.76 0.60
CA GLU A 53 5.63 -6.08 1.76
C GLU A 53 4.90 -6.41 3.08
N GLU A 54 4.90 -5.49 4.04
CA GLU A 54 4.35 -5.69 5.38
C GLU A 54 2.86 -6.05 5.35
N TYR A 55 2.08 -5.55 4.39
CA TYR A 55 0.65 -5.84 4.30
C TYR A 55 0.38 -7.33 4.00
N ALA A 56 1.27 -8.00 3.28
CA ALA A 56 1.17 -9.44 3.00
C ALA A 56 1.25 -10.32 4.26
N LEU A 57 1.83 -9.81 5.35
CA LEU A 57 1.98 -10.55 6.61
C LEU A 57 0.64 -10.86 7.28
N ILE A 58 -0.45 -10.19 6.89
CA ILE A 58 -1.80 -10.51 7.35
C ILE A 58 -2.18 -11.98 7.09
N TYR A 59 -1.69 -12.56 5.99
CA TYR A 59 -1.92 -13.96 5.65
C TYR A 59 -1.37 -14.92 6.70
N PHE A 60 -0.29 -14.53 7.39
CA PHE A 60 0.32 -15.30 8.46
C PHE A 60 -0.21 -14.92 9.86
N GLY A 61 -1.31 -14.15 9.93
CA GLY A 61 -1.96 -13.78 11.19
C GLY A 61 -1.40 -12.52 11.86
N ALA A 62 -0.64 -11.68 11.15
CA ALA A 62 -0.17 -10.41 11.71
C ALA A 62 -1.33 -9.45 11.99
N SER A 63 -1.36 -8.86 13.19
CA SER A 63 -2.49 -8.05 13.70
C SER A 63 -2.31 -6.53 13.60
N ARG A 64 -1.08 -6.05 13.35
CA ARG A 64 -0.79 -4.63 13.11
C ARG A 64 -0.29 -4.48 11.69
N LEU A 65 -1.08 -3.77 10.89
CA LEU A 65 -0.76 -3.53 9.49
C LEU A 65 -0.52 -2.04 9.28
N PRO A 66 0.47 -1.67 8.46
CA PRO A 66 0.57 -0.31 7.97
C PRO A 66 -0.70 0.05 7.20
N ASN A 67 -1.00 1.35 7.15
CA ASN A 67 -2.08 1.87 6.32
C ASN A 67 -1.78 1.76 4.82
N ASP A 68 -0.50 1.56 4.44
CA ASP A 68 -0.09 1.30 3.08
C ASP A 68 -0.40 -0.13 2.66
N ARG A 69 -1.25 -0.25 1.65
CA ARG A 69 -1.59 -1.47 0.94
C ARG A 69 -0.77 -1.52 -0.33
N VAL A 70 0.28 -2.33 -0.32
CA VAL A 70 1.22 -2.39 -1.44
C VAL A 70 0.80 -3.51 -2.38
N LEU A 71 0.51 -3.14 -3.62
CA LEU A 71 0.11 -4.06 -4.68
C LEU A 71 1.24 -4.24 -5.68
N CYS A 72 1.61 -5.49 -5.91
CA CYS A 72 2.45 -5.91 -7.03
C CYS A 72 1.58 -6.13 -8.26
N ILE A 73 2.01 -5.59 -9.40
CA ILE A 73 1.30 -5.60 -10.69
C ILE A 73 2.29 -6.03 -11.78
N PRO A 74 1.90 -6.89 -12.74
CA PRO A 74 2.73 -7.17 -13.91
C PRO A 74 3.23 -5.89 -14.57
N ASP A 75 4.51 -5.86 -14.94
CA ASP A 75 5.18 -4.69 -15.51
C ASP A 75 4.41 -4.12 -16.72
N GLU A 76 3.91 -5.00 -17.59
CA GLU A 76 3.12 -4.67 -18.78
C GLU A 76 1.76 -4.02 -18.46
N HIS A 77 1.26 -4.17 -17.24
CA HIS A 77 -0.02 -3.64 -16.78
C HIS A 77 0.12 -2.49 -15.77
N HIS A 78 1.34 -2.19 -15.29
CA HIS A 78 1.56 -1.18 -14.26
C HIS A 78 1.01 0.20 -14.64
N GLU A 79 1.36 0.72 -15.81
CA GLU A 79 0.84 2.02 -16.27
C GLU A 79 -0.68 2.02 -16.46
N HIS A 80 -1.25 0.88 -16.90
CA HIS A 80 -2.69 0.76 -17.08
C HIS A 80 -3.41 0.78 -15.72
N ALA A 81 -2.91 0.06 -14.73
CA ALA A 81 -3.43 0.08 -13.37
C ALA A 81 -3.40 1.49 -12.76
N VAL A 82 -2.32 2.22 -12.97
CA VAL A 82 -2.20 3.63 -12.53
C VAL A 82 -3.27 4.51 -13.18
N ARG A 83 -3.57 4.31 -14.47
CA ARG A 83 -4.65 5.04 -15.16
C ARG A 83 -6.03 4.68 -14.60
N LEU A 84 -6.29 3.40 -14.31
CA LEU A 84 -7.55 2.95 -13.70
C LEU A 84 -7.75 3.56 -12.31
N PHE A 85 -6.73 3.57 -11.46
CA PHE A 85 -6.83 4.20 -10.14
C PHE A 85 -7.08 5.71 -10.24
N LYS A 86 -6.46 6.39 -11.21
CA LYS A 86 -6.72 7.82 -11.48
C LYS A 86 -8.14 8.09 -12.01
N SER A 87 -8.74 7.16 -12.74
CA SER A 87 -10.09 7.36 -13.31
C SER A 87 -11.20 7.13 -12.28
N HIS A 88 -10.95 6.41 -11.19
CA HIS A 88 -11.89 6.19 -10.09
C HIS A 88 -11.71 7.25 -8.99
N SER A 89 -11.79 8.53 -9.40
CA SER A 89 -11.55 9.70 -8.55
C SER A 89 -12.62 9.92 -7.46
N ASP A 90 -13.70 9.15 -7.50
CA ASP A 90 -14.73 9.09 -6.46
C ASP A 90 -14.31 8.23 -5.26
N ILE A 91 -13.34 7.34 -5.43
CA ILE A 91 -12.87 6.40 -4.39
C ILE A 91 -11.42 6.69 -4.01
N LEU A 92 -10.58 7.07 -4.97
CA LEU A 92 -9.13 7.23 -4.81
C LEU A 92 -8.64 8.58 -5.31
N GLU A 93 -7.68 9.15 -4.60
CA GLU A 93 -6.96 10.35 -5.03
C GLU A 93 -5.45 10.09 -5.06
N PRO A 94 -4.70 10.58 -6.08
CA PRO A 94 -3.24 10.54 -6.05
C PRO A 94 -2.70 11.30 -4.83
N CYS A 95 -1.71 10.74 -4.14
CA CYS A 95 -1.10 11.38 -2.98
C CYS A 95 0.43 11.34 -3.01
N GLY A 96 1.05 12.09 -2.10
CA GLY A 96 2.50 12.08 -1.92
C GLY A 96 3.04 10.74 -1.40
N PRO A 97 4.37 10.56 -1.44
CA PRO A 97 5.02 9.36 -0.92
C PRO A 97 4.81 9.23 0.60
N LEU A 98 4.92 8.00 1.11
CA LEU A 98 4.90 7.76 2.55
C LEU A 98 6.07 8.53 3.22
N PRO A 99 5.80 9.37 4.24
CA PRO A 99 6.85 10.14 4.93
C PRO A 99 7.86 9.25 5.67
N LEU A 100 7.42 8.07 6.12
CA LEU A 100 8.28 7.03 6.66
C LEU A 100 8.97 6.29 5.50
N ARG A 101 10.25 6.59 5.29
CA ARG A 101 11.05 5.90 4.26
C ARG A 101 11.69 4.65 4.85
N ALA A 102 11.33 3.49 4.32
CA ALA A 102 12.10 2.28 4.57
C ALA A 102 13.52 2.44 3.97
N PRO A 103 14.60 2.22 4.75
CA PRO A 103 15.95 2.31 4.23
C PRO A 103 16.16 1.40 3.01
N GLY A 104 16.73 1.93 1.94
CA GLY A 104 17.00 1.17 0.70
C GLY A 104 15.80 1.00 -0.24
N SER A 105 14.58 1.39 0.17
CA SER A 105 13.39 1.30 -0.68
C SER A 105 13.29 2.46 -1.69
N LEU A 106 12.83 2.14 -2.90
CA LEU A 106 12.49 3.10 -3.95
C LEU A 106 10.97 3.31 -4.08
N ASN A 107 10.17 2.95 -3.08
CA ASN A 107 8.70 3.05 -3.11
C ASN A 107 8.21 4.46 -3.46
N HIS A 108 8.94 5.49 -3.05
CA HIS A 108 8.64 6.90 -3.36
C HIS A 108 8.69 7.25 -4.86
N LYS A 109 9.23 6.38 -5.72
CA LYS A 109 9.25 6.56 -7.18
C LYS A 109 7.98 6.07 -7.86
N TYR A 110 7.15 5.32 -7.16
CA TYR A 110 5.97 4.69 -7.72
C TYR A 110 4.67 5.38 -7.28
N PRO A 111 3.59 5.29 -8.09
CA PRO A 111 2.35 5.98 -7.79
C PRO A 111 1.67 5.45 -6.53
N ARG A 112 1.30 6.39 -5.65
CA ARG A 112 0.56 6.15 -4.42
C ARG A 112 -0.76 6.90 -4.44
N PHE A 113 -1.79 6.26 -3.91
CA PHE A 113 -3.15 6.79 -3.85
C PHE A 113 -3.67 6.73 -2.43
N LYS A 114 -4.52 7.67 -2.06
CA LYS A 114 -5.26 7.67 -0.81
C LYS A 114 -6.72 7.34 -1.11
N ALA A 115 -7.32 6.47 -0.30
CA ALA A 115 -8.77 6.25 -0.38
C ALA A 115 -9.52 7.40 0.31
N ILE A 116 -10.54 7.95 -0.37
CA ILE A 116 -11.25 9.14 0.10
C ILE A 116 -12.04 8.81 1.38
N GLY A 117 -11.89 9.65 2.42
CA GLY A 117 -12.54 9.47 3.71
C GLY A 117 -12.03 8.28 4.52
N ARG A 118 -10.90 7.68 4.12
CA ARG A 118 -10.35 6.46 4.71
C ARG A 118 -8.88 6.60 5.08
N THR A 119 -8.46 5.81 6.07
CA THR A 119 -7.08 5.84 6.58
C THR A 119 -6.10 5.07 5.70
N ASP A 120 -6.57 4.29 4.72
CA ASP A 120 -5.70 3.43 3.92
C ASP A 120 -5.25 4.06 2.59
N PHE A 121 -4.05 3.65 2.20
CA PHE A 121 -3.35 4.12 1.02
C PHE A 121 -2.96 2.93 0.15
N TRP A 122 -2.74 3.17 -1.12
CA TRP A 122 -2.51 2.15 -2.12
C TRP A 122 -1.29 2.49 -2.94
N LEU A 123 -0.26 1.66 -2.85
CA LEU A 123 0.98 1.82 -3.61
C LEU A 123 1.02 0.76 -4.71
N LEU A 124 1.23 1.19 -5.95
CA LEU A 124 1.30 0.29 -7.09
C LEU A 124 2.77 0.07 -7.49
N LEU A 125 3.27 -1.14 -7.32
CA LEU A 125 4.64 -1.53 -7.66
C LEU A 125 4.66 -2.48 -8.87
N PRO A 126 5.61 -2.33 -9.80
CA PRO A 126 5.80 -3.30 -10.87
C PRO A 126 6.40 -4.60 -10.32
N ALA A 127 6.06 -5.72 -10.95
CA ALA A 127 6.44 -7.06 -10.54
C ALA A 127 7.97 -7.27 -10.54
N SER A 128 8.68 -6.69 -11.50
CA SER A 128 10.15 -6.68 -11.55
C SER A 128 10.79 -6.03 -10.32
N TYR A 129 10.19 -4.97 -9.78
CA TYR A 129 10.68 -4.29 -8.57
C TYR A 129 10.43 -5.14 -7.33
N CYS A 130 9.29 -5.83 -7.28
CA CYS A 130 8.97 -6.76 -6.19
C CYS A 130 9.76 -8.08 -6.27
N HIS A 131 10.45 -8.36 -7.39
CA HIS A 131 11.06 -9.66 -7.69
C HIS A 131 10.06 -10.83 -7.59
N ILE A 132 8.82 -10.59 -8.02
CA ILE A 132 7.69 -11.52 -7.91
C ILE A 132 7.14 -11.78 -9.32
N VAL A 133 6.86 -13.04 -9.66
CA VAL A 133 6.26 -13.41 -10.95
C VAL A 133 4.74 -13.36 -10.81
N CYS A 134 4.17 -12.15 -10.95
CA CYS A 134 2.76 -11.86 -10.68
C CYS A 134 1.81 -12.43 -11.76
N ILE A 135 1.63 -13.74 -11.80
CA ILE A 135 0.71 -14.44 -12.71
C ILE A 135 -0.33 -15.24 -11.92
N PRO A 136 -1.56 -15.43 -12.43
CA PRO A 136 -2.65 -16.09 -11.71
C PRO A 136 -2.27 -17.45 -11.10
N GLU A 137 -1.43 -18.23 -11.78
CA GLU A 137 -1.00 -19.57 -11.34
C GLU A 137 -0.13 -19.54 -10.08
N ASN A 138 0.52 -18.40 -9.84
CA ASN A 138 1.40 -18.22 -8.68
C ASN A 138 0.66 -17.66 -7.47
N LEU A 139 -0.63 -17.35 -7.61
CA LEU A 139 -1.39 -16.58 -6.64
C LEU A 139 -2.36 -17.45 -5.83
N GLU A 140 -2.33 -17.30 -4.52
CA GLU A 140 -3.25 -17.91 -3.57
C GLU A 140 -4.18 -16.87 -2.95
N TRP A 141 -5.46 -17.23 -2.85
CA TRP A 141 -6.46 -16.44 -2.13
C TRP A 141 -6.51 -16.84 -0.66
N SER A 142 -6.42 -15.86 0.23
CA SER A 142 -6.58 -16.07 1.67
C SER A 142 -7.94 -16.71 2.00
N LYS A 143 -7.91 -17.89 2.63
CA LYS A 143 -9.11 -18.57 3.13
C LYS A 143 -9.52 -18.02 4.49
N GLY A 144 -10.28 -16.92 4.49
CA GLY A 144 -11.06 -16.47 5.65
C GLY A 144 -10.26 -15.88 6.82
N MET A 145 -10.13 -14.56 6.82
CA MET A 145 -10.12 -13.73 8.04
C MET A 145 -10.62 -12.35 7.63
N GLU A 146 -11.93 -12.09 7.80
CA GLU A 146 -12.68 -10.83 7.56
C GLU A 146 -12.49 -10.10 6.21
N ILE A 147 -11.32 -10.12 5.61
CA ILE A 147 -10.93 -9.68 4.28
C ILE A 147 -10.94 -10.92 3.37
N GLU A 148 -12.13 -11.34 2.95
CA GLU A 148 -12.20 -12.25 1.82
C GLU A 148 -11.45 -11.60 0.65
N ARG A 149 -10.35 -12.23 0.21
CA ARG A 149 -9.61 -11.99 -1.04
C ARG A 149 -8.27 -11.22 -0.95
N THR A 150 -7.38 -11.60 -0.03
CA THR A 150 -5.95 -11.25 -0.17
C THR A 150 -5.27 -12.25 -1.10
N VAL A 151 -4.66 -11.76 -2.17
CA VAL A 151 -3.86 -12.57 -3.11
C VAL A 151 -2.40 -12.53 -2.68
N LEU A 152 -1.77 -13.67 -2.44
CA LEU A 152 -0.31 -13.78 -2.21
C LEU A 152 0.36 -14.72 -3.20
N GLN A 153 1.59 -14.42 -3.59
CA GLN A 153 2.42 -15.37 -4.32
C GLN A 153 3.12 -16.34 -3.36
N LEU A 154 2.83 -17.63 -3.47
CA LEU A 154 3.55 -18.71 -2.79
C LEU A 154 4.24 -19.59 -3.82
N ASN A 155 5.39 -19.15 -4.34
CA ASN A 155 6.27 -20.04 -5.08
C ASN A 155 7.74 -19.84 -4.69
N GLY A 156 8.19 -20.68 -3.75
CA GLY A 156 9.52 -21.30 -3.75
C GLY A 156 10.78 -20.43 -3.66
N VAL A 157 10.69 -19.11 -3.55
CA VAL A 157 11.85 -18.23 -3.37
C VAL A 157 11.85 -17.70 -1.94
N HIS A 158 12.78 -18.27 -1.17
CA HIS A 158 13.34 -17.75 0.08
C HIS A 158 12.79 -16.40 0.56
N PHE A 159 12.19 -16.40 1.76
CA PHE A 159 11.99 -15.25 2.66
C PHE A 159 13.34 -14.58 3.06
N SER A 160 14.25 -14.32 2.12
CA SER A 160 15.63 -13.89 2.41
C SER A 160 15.79 -12.41 2.74
N CYS A 161 14.72 -11.59 2.68
CA CYS A 161 14.83 -10.19 3.12
C CYS A 161 14.24 -9.92 4.52
N LEU A 162 13.44 -10.84 5.08
CA LEU A 162 12.90 -10.69 6.45
C LEU A 162 13.78 -11.33 7.54
N SER A 163 14.86 -12.03 7.18
CA SER A 163 15.79 -12.61 8.16
C SER A 163 17.03 -11.76 8.46
N ALA A 164 17.20 -10.58 7.87
CA ALA A 164 18.42 -9.76 8.06
C ALA A 164 18.42 -8.91 9.35
N TYR A 165 17.32 -8.86 10.12
CA TYR A 165 17.23 -8.06 11.35
C TYR A 165 16.61 -8.79 12.55
N ALA A 166 16.47 -10.12 12.50
CA ALA A 166 15.91 -10.90 13.60
C ALA A 166 16.95 -11.72 14.39
N ASN A 167 18.24 -11.48 14.19
CA ASN A 167 19.31 -12.03 15.04
C ASN A 167 20.33 -10.93 15.36
N ASP A 168 19.97 -10.07 16.32
CA ASP A 168 20.95 -9.44 17.20
C ASP A 168 20.26 -9.02 18.50
N LYS A 169 20.00 -10.01 19.36
CA LYS A 169 20.13 -10.00 20.83
C LYS A 169 19.52 -11.24 21.47
#